data_AF-A0A662ITR0-F1
#
_entry.id   AF-A0A662ITR0-F1
#
_cell.length_a   1.000
_cell.length_b   1.000
_cell.length_c   1.000
_cell.angle_alpha   90.00
_cell.angle_beta   90.00
_cell.angle_gamma   90.00
#
_symmetry.space_group_name_H-M   'P 1'
#
loop_
_entity.id
_entity.type
_entity.pdbx_description
1 polymer ?
#
loop_
_entity_poly.entity_id
_entity_poly.type
_entity_poly.pdbx_seq_one_letter_code
_entity_poly.pdbx_strand_id
1 'polypeptide(L)'
;MRPKRVEEAYIKKTDWEIRENANTTISFSDFLGYLLSRLLKTPDVLRSYLPEKSVKLHFARDIHIHKLPYSLWVPYCAGWSYAKLLRLGLITPTLRSKPAKHLSTAISHLINFFHLTAQEWTGAQAISAIDLYTAPFIRHDKLDYRTVKQEFQKMFFELNYPTRLGYQSAFTNATLMLEA
;
A
#
# COMPACT_ATOMS: atom_id res chain seq x y z
N MET A 1 -10.74 16.72 -22.48
CA MET A 1 -10.75 15.24 -22.58
C MET A 1 -12.18 14.77 -22.87
N ARG A 2 -12.42 13.91 -23.87
CA ARG A 2 -13.76 13.34 -24.13
C ARG A 2 -13.88 11.98 -23.41
N PRO A 3 -14.79 11.80 -22.43
CA PRO A 3 -14.84 10.60 -21.58
C PRO A 3 -14.93 9.28 -22.36
N LYS A 4 -15.85 9.16 -23.33
CA LYS A 4 -16.01 7.95 -24.16
C LYS A 4 -14.74 7.50 -24.86
N ARG A 5 -13.91 8.44 -25.33
CA ARG A 5 -12.66 8.11 -26.03
C ARG A 5 -11.62 7.50 -25.08
N VAL A 6 -11.57 7.95 -23.83
CA VAL A 6 -10.63 7.44 -22.82
C VAL A 6 -11.06 6.07 -22.33
N GLU A 7 -12.36 5.88 -22.15
CA GLU A 7 -12.97 4.58 -21.86
C GLU A 7 -12.67 3.56 -22.98
N GLU A 8 -12.93 3.91 -24.24
CA GLU A 8 -12.62 3.03 -25.37
C GLU A 8 -11.13 2.67 -25.45
N ALA A 9 -10.25 3.64 -25.21
CA ALA A 9 -8.81 3.41 -25.21
C ALA A 9 -8.38 2.45 -24.08
N TYR A 10 -8.99 2.59 -22.90
CA TYR A 10 -8.76 1.73 -21.75
C TYR A 10 -9.21 0.28 -22.03
N ILE A 11 -10.46 0.11 -22.49
CA ILE A 11 -11.04 -1.22 -22.78
C ILE A 11 -10.26 -1.93 -23.89
N LYS A 12 -9.92 -1.21 -24.97
CA LYS A 12 -9.19 -1.78 -26.11
C LYS A 12 -7.68 -1.91 -25.86
N LYS A 13 -7.17 -1.48 -24.70
CA LYS A 13 -5.74 -1.48 -24.35
C LYS A 13 -4.85 -0.81 -25.42
N THR A 14 -5.35 0.25 -26.05
CA THR A 14 -4.64 0.91 -27.15
C THR A 14 -3.61 1.93 -26.66
N ASP A 15 -3.64 2.28 -25.38
CA ASP A 15 -2.68 3.20 -24.76
C ASP A 15 -1.62 2.42 -23.97
N TRP A 16 -0.36 2.85 -24.06
CA TRP A 16 0.76 2.22 -23.36
C TRP A 16 0.70 2.46 -21.85
N GLU A 17 0.13 3.59 -21.40
CA GLU A 17 0.02 3.91 -19.96
C GLU A 17 -0.81 2.87 -19.20
N ILE A 18 -1.71 2.15 -19.89
CA ILE A 18 -2.50 1.05 -19.32
C ILE A 18 -1.59 -0.11 -18.86
N ARG A 19 -0.38 -0.22 -19.43
CA ARG A 19 0.62 -1.24 -19.11
C ARG A 19 1.78 -0.70 -18.27
N GLU A 20 1.68 0.53 -17.77
CA GLU A 20 2.75 1.14 -16.96
C GLU A 20 2.94 0.43 -15.62
N ASN A 21 1.85 -0.12 -15.06
CA ASN A 21 1.89 -0.96 -13.87
C ASN A 21 1.54 -2.42 -14.22
N ALA A 22 2.54 -3.30 -14.17
CA ALA A 22 2.36 -4.73 -14.47
C ALA A 22 1.53 -5.49 -13.41
N ASN A 23 1.32 -4.90 -12.23
CA ASN A 23 0.61 -5.53 -11.13
C ASN A 23 -0.90 -5.22 -11.13
N THR A 24 -1.39 -4.36 -12.02
CA THR A 24 -2.83 -4.04 -12.07
C THR A 24 -3.60 -5.02 -12.93
N THR A 25 -4.84 -5.25 -12.52
CA THR A 25 -5.83 -5.99 -13.32
C THR A 25 -6.86 -5.02 -13.88
N ILE A 26 -7.28 -5.24 -15.13
CA ILE A 26 -8.38 -4.45 -15.71
C ILE A 26 -9.57 -4.51 -14.77
N SER A 27 -9.98 -3.33 -14.32
CA SER A 27 -11.06 -3.19 -13.37
C SER A 27 -11.55 -1.76 -13.39
N PHE A 28 -12.73 -1.53 -12.83
CA PHE A 28 -13.21 -0.17 -12.63
C PHE A 28 -12.24 0.65 -11.76
N SER A 29 -11.64 0.04 -10.74
CA SER A 29 -10.65 0.70 -9.87
C SER A 29 -9.40 1.12 -10.65
N ASP A 30 -8.84 0.24 -11.49
CA ASP A 30 -7.70 0.56 -12.35
C ASP A 30 -8.07 1.65 -13.39
N PHE A 31 -9.27 1.58 -13.96
CA PHE A 31 -9.79 2.61 -14.87
C PHE A 31 -9.83 4.00 -14.22
N LEU A 32 -10.24 4.11 -12.95
CA LEU A 32 -10.20 5.37 -12.21
C LEU A 32 -8.76 5.90 -12.07
N GLY A 33 -7.79 5.03 -11.79
CA GLY A 33 -6.38 5.40 -11.73
C GLY A 33 -5.84 5.85 -13.09
N TYR A 34 -6.21 5.16 -14.17
CA TYR A 34 -5.87 5.53 -15.53
C TYR A 34 -6.45 6.90 -15.92
N LEU A 35 -7.74 7.14 -15.62
CA LEU A 35 -8.38 8.44 -15.86
C LEU A 35 -7.64 9.58 -15.14
N LEU A 36 -7.28 9.36 -13.86
CA LEU A 36 -6.54 10.31 -13.04
C LEU A 36 -5.14 10.57 -13.61
N SER A 37 -4.43 9.52 -14.03
CA SER A 37 -3.12 9.62 -14.71
C SER A 37 -3.21 10.52 -15.95
N ARG A 38 -4.20 10.26 -16.82
CA ARG A 38 -4.41 11.02 -18.06
C ARG A 38 -4.75 12.48 -17.84
N LEU A 39 -5.44 12.79 -16.74
CA LEU A 39 -5.80 14.16 -16.39
C LEU A 39 -4.59 14.93 -15.84
N LEU A 40 -3.78 14.28 -15.01
CA LEU A 40 -2.77 14.97 -14.19
C LEU A 40 -1.35 14.89 -14.70
N LYS A 41 -0.96 13.85 -15.46
CA LYS A 41 0.40 13.69 -16.00
C LYS A 41 0.65 14.52 -17.26
N THR A 42 0.15 15.77 -17.30
CA THR A 42 0.43 16.71 -18.39
C THR A 42 1.48 17.73 -17.95
N PRO A 43 2.34 18.24 -18.86
CA PRO A 43 3.35 19.23 -18.49
C PRO A 43 2.75 20.47 -17.82
N ASP A 44 1.61 20.96 -18.31
CA ASP A 44 0.96 22.16 -17.78
C ASP A 44 0.45 21.96 -16.35
N VAL A 45 -0.17 20.80 -16.08
CA VAL A 45 -0.60 20.47 -14.71
C VAL A 45 0.61 20.24 -13.81
N LEU A 46 1.61 19.48 -14.23
CA LEU A 46 2.77 19.19 -13.37
C LEU A 46 3.59 20.44 -13.02
N ARG A 47 3.65 21.44 -13.91
CA ARG A 47 4.31 22.73 -13.64
C ARG A 47 3.64 23.57 -12.55
N SER A 48 2.36 23.34 -12.23
CA SER A 48 1.72 24.05 -11.12
C SER A 48 2.10 23.47 -9.76
N TYR A 49 2.62 22.24 -9.72
CA TYR A 49 3.04 21.55 -8.48
C TYR A 49 4.55 21.41 -8.34
N LEU A 50 5.29 21.33 -9.45
CA LEU A 50 6.72 21.02 -9.47
C LEU A 50 7.52 22.09 -10.22
N PRO A 51 8.82 22.28 -9.89
CA PRO A 51 9.67 23.22 -10.61
C PRO A 51 9.70 22.93 -12.11
N GLU A 52 9.57 23.98 -12.93
CA GLU A 52 9.51 23.85 -14.39
C GLU A 52 10.68 23.05 -14.98
N LYS A 53 11.89 23.27 -14.46
CA LYS A 53 13.09 22.55 -14.85
C LYS A 53 12.92 21.03 -14.64
N SER A 54 12.41 20.61 -13.49
CA SER A 54 12.20 19.19 -13.17
C SER A 54 11.17 18.56 -14.11
N VAL A 55 10.08 19.28 -14.41
CA VAL A 55 9.06 18.81 -15.37
C VAL A 55 9.66 18.67 -16.76
N LYS A 56 10.42 19.66 -17.24
CA LYS A 56 11.08 19.59 -18.54
C LYS A 56 12.02 18.39 -18.65
N LEU A 57 12.89 18.18 -17.66
CA LEU A 57 13.80 17.05 -17.61
C LEU A 57 13.04 15.71 -17.59
N HIS A 58 11.91 15.63 -16.89
CA HIS A 58 11.08 14.42 -16.84
C HIS A 58 10.52 14.06 -18.21
N PHE A 59 9.92 15.02 -18.92
CA PHE A 59 9.35 14.79 -20.26
C PHE A 59 10.43 14.64 -21.36
N ALA A 60 11.61 15.22 -21.16
CA ALA A 60 12.78 14.99 -22.01
C ALA A 60 13.42 13.61 -21.77
N ARG A 61 13.00 12.88 -20.73
CA ARG A 61 13.55 11.59 -20.28
C ARG A 61 14.96 11.67 -19.70
N ASP A 62 15.39 12.86 -19.29
CA ASP A 62 16.66 13.05 -18.59
C ASP A 62 16.58 12.58 -17.13
N ILE A 63 15.38 12.64 -16.53
CA ILE A 63 15.07 12.09 -15.20
C ILE A 63 13.72 11.37 -15.19
N HIS A 64 13.50 10.52 -14.20
CA HIS A 64 12.19 9.92 -13.94
C HIS A 64 11.66 10.35 -12.56
N ILE A 65 10.54 11.07 -12.55
CA ILE A 65 9.84 11.42 -11.31
C ILE A 65 8.90 10.27 -10.97
N HIS A 66 9.27 9.52 -9.93
CA HIS A 66 8.54 8.31 -9.54
C HIS A 66 7.13 8.61 -9.03
N LYS A 67 6.23 7.65 -9.26
CA LYS A 67 4.88 7.58 -8.66
C LYS A 67 3.95 8.76 -8.98
N LEU A 68 4.23 9.51 -10.05
CA LEU A 68 3.25 10.47 -10.58
C LEU A 68 1.95 9.74 -10.98
N PRO A 69 0.78 10.40 -10.87
CA PRO A 69 0.60 11.71 -10.25
C PRO A 69 0.45 11.65 -8.72
N TYR A 70 0.33 10.46 -8.14
CA TYR A 70 0.03 10.30 -6.71
C TYR A 70 1.08 10.94 -5.79
N SER A 71 2.36 10.91 -6.19
CA SER A 71 3.46 11.52 -5.44
C SER A 71 3.37 13.03 -5.28
N LEU A 72 2.43 13.71 -5.96
CA LEU A 72 2.13 15.12 -5.74
C LEU A 72 1.41 15.37 -4.39
N TRP A 73 0.75 14.36 -3.83
CA TRP A 73 -0.04 14.52 -2.58
C TRP A 73 0.34 13.53 -1.49
N VAL A 74 0.66 12.29 -1.85
CA VAL A 74 0.91 11.23 -0.88
C VAL A 74 2.38 10.77 -0.92
N PRO A 75 2.97 10.48 0.26
CA PRO A 75 4.36 10.03 0.37
C PRO A 75 4.61 8.68 -0.31
N TYR A 76 5.91 8.32 -0.40
CA TYR A 76 6.32 7.06 -1.02
C TYR A 76 6.11 5.86 -0.09
N CYS A 77 7.05 5.58 0.81
CA CYS A 77 7.02 4.43 1.71
C CYS A 77 7.20 4.86 3.17
N ALA A 78 6.86 3.96 4.09
CA ALA A 78 7.06 4.18 5.52
C ALA A 78 7.37 2.88 6.28
N GLY A 79 8.27 3.01 7.25
CA GLY A 79 8.51 2.02 8.30
C GLY A 79 7.78 2.42 9.57
N TRP A 80 7.00 1.52 10.14
CA TRP A 80 6.10 1.77 11.25
C TRP A 80 6.56 1.10 12.54
N SER A 81 6.34 1.78 13.67
CA SER A 81 6.61 1.21 14.99
C SER A 81 5.49 0.22 15.36
N TYR A 82 5.78 -1.08 15.23
CA TYR A 82 4.82 -2.11 15.65
C TYR A 82 4.55 -2.05 17.16
N ALA A 83 5.56 -1.74 17.97
CA ALA A 83 5.40 -1.51 19.40
C ALA A 83 4.36 -0.42 19.73
N LYS A 84 4.35 0.68 18.96
CA LYS A 84 3.37 1.76 19.15
C LYS A 84 1.97 1.29 18.81
N LEU A 85 1.80 0.56 17.71
CA LEU A 85 0.51 -0.03 17.32
C LEU A 85 -0.01 -0.98 18.41
N LEU A 86 0.85 -1.81 19.00
CA LEU A 86 0.47 -2.73 20.07
C LEU A 86 0.09 -2.02 21.37
N ARG A 87 0.79 -0.94 21.74
CA ARG A 87 0.51 -0.18 22.98
C ARG A 87 -0.71 0.73 22.90
N LEU A 88 -0.99 1.30 21.72
CA LEU A 88 -2.12 2.21 21.53
C LEU A 88 -3.38 1.48 21.06
N GLY A 89 -3.22 0.32 20.43
CA GLY A 89 -4.27 -0.29 19.62
C GLY A 89 -4.37 0.36 18.24
N LEU A 90 -5.34 -0.08 17.44
CA LEU A 90 -5.57 0.45 16.11
C LEU A 90 -6.55 1.63 16.18
N ILE A 91 -6.03 2.83 15.98
CA ILE A 91 -6.80 4.08 16.00
C ILE A 91 -6.92 4.58 14.56
N THR A 92 -8.15 4.65 14.04
CA THR A 92 -8.48 5.23 12.74
C THR A 92 -9.40 6.45 12.95
N PRO A 93 -9.70 7.23 11.89
CA PRO A 93 -10.65 8.35 12.00
C PRO A 93 -12.06 7.91 12.43
N THR A 94 -12.48 6.71 12.06
CA THR A 94 -13.87 6.23 12.26
C THR A 94 -14.00 5.16 13.34
N LEU A 95 -12.92 4.46 13.68
CA LEU A 95 -12.94 3.32 14.60
C LEU A 95 -11.69 3.31 15.48
N ARG A 96 -11.87 2.96 16.76
CA ARG A 96 -10.77 2.85 17.73
C ARG A 96 -10.82 1.50 18.42
N SER A 97 -9.86 0.64 18.11
CA SER A 97 -9.64 -0.63 18.79
C SER A 97 -8.66 -0.43 19.94
N LYS A 98 -9.00 -0.95 21.13
CA LYS A 98 -8.09 -1.00 22.28
C LYS A 98 -6.85 -1.86 21.97
N PRO A 99 -5.74 -1.73 22.73
CA PRO A 99 -4.58 -2.61 22.61
C PRO A 99 -4.94 -4.10 22.56
N ALA A 100 -4.26 -4.85 21.71
CA ALA A 100 -4.46 -6.29 21.58
C ALA A 100 -4.08 -7.01 22.88
N LYS A 101 -4.86 -8.05 23.24
CA LYS A 101 -4.58 -8.91 24.40
C LYS A 101 -4.15 -10.33 24.03
N HIS A 102 -4.44 -10.74 22.79
CA HIS A 102 -4.16 -12.07 22.26
C HIS A 102 -3.48 -11.96 20.90
N LEU A 103 -2.74 -13.00 20.51
CA LEU A 103 -1.99 -13.02 19.24
C LEU A 103 -2.91 -12.74 18.05
N SER A 104 -4.08 -13.38 18.02
CA SER A 104 -5.03 -13.25 16.92
C SER A 104 -5.47 -11.79 16.69
N THR A 105 -5.69 -11.03 17.76
CA THR A 105 -6.02 -9.60 17.69
C THR A 105 -4.82 -8.75 17.28
N ALA A 106 -3.61 -9.07 17.77
CA ALA A 106 -2.39 -8.36 17.41
C ALA A 106 -2.07 -8.49 15.90
N ILE A 107 -2.27 -9.69 15.34
CA ILE A 107 -2.16 -9.97 13.91
C ILE A 107 -3.27 -9.23 13.13
N SER A 108 -4.53 -9.30 13.58
CA SER A 108 -5.62 -8.57 12.92
C SER A 108 -5.40 -7.04 12.92
N HIS A 109 -4.87 -6.46 14.00
CA HIS A 109 -4.51 -5.03 14.01
C HIS A 109 -3.43 -4.71 12.98
N LEU A 110 -2.40 -5.55 12.86
CA LEU A 110 -1.31 -5.34 11.91
C LEU A 110 -1.81 -5.41 10.45
N ILE A 111 -2.62 -6.43 10.12
CA ILE A 111 -3.23 -6.59 8.79
C ILE A 111 -4.04 -5.35 8.41
N ASN A 112 -4.97 -4.94 9.28
CA ASN A 112 -5.83 -3.79 9.02
C ASN A 112 -5.01 -2.49 8.94
N PHE A 113 -3.99 -2.34 9.79
CA PHE A 113 -3.10 -1.20 9.74
C PHE A 113 -2.38 -1.09 8.38
N PHE A 114 -1.86 -2.21 7.85
CA PHE A 114 -1.25 -2.22 6.53
C PHE A 114 -2.23 -1.91 5.41
N HIS A 115 -3.44 -2.49 5.43
CA HIS A 115 -4.45 -2.17 4.42
C HIS A 115 -4.83 -0.69 4.42
N LEU A 116 -4.99 -0.08 5.60
CA LEU A 116 -5.34 1.33 5.73
C LEU A 116 -4.21 2.24 5.26
N THR A 117 -2.99 2.01 5.74
CA THR A 117 -1.82 2.82 5.37
C THR A 117 -1.44 2.65 3.89
N ALA A 118 -1.67 1.49 3.29
CA ALA A 118 -1.41 1.30 1.85
C ALA A 118 -2.30 2.16 0.93
N GLN A 119 -3.41 2.71 1.43
CA GLN A 119 -4.24 3.66 0.65
C GLN A 119 -3.66 5.08 0.64
N GLU A 120 -2.88 5.44 1.67
CA GLU A 120 -2.38 6.80 1.90
C GLU A 120 -0.89 6.97 1.54
N TRP A 121 -0.26 5.92 1.00
CA TRP A 121 1.13 5.88 0.54
C TRP A 121 1.21 5.21 -0.83
N THR A 122 2.20 5.61 -1.65
CA THR A 122 2.35 5.07 -3.01
C THR A 122 3.26 3.83 -3.10
N GLY A 123 3.96 3.51 -2.02
CA GLY A 123 4.96 2.45 -1.91
C GLY A 123 4.78 1.57 -0.66
N ALA A 124 5.86 0.89 -0.30
CA ALA A 124 5.83 -0.19 0.70
C ALA A 124 5.55 0.30 2.13
N GLN A 125 4.82 -0.53 2.88
CA GLN A 125 4.54 -0.35 4.30
C GLN A 125 5.27 -1.43 5.10
N ALA A 126 6.13 -1.02 6.01
CA ALA A 126 7.03 -1.95 6.69
C ALA A 126 6.86 -1.95 8.21
N ILE A 127 7.06 -3.11 8.83
CA ILE A 127 7.40 -3.22 10.26
C ILE A 127 8.65 -4.08 10.44
N SER A 128 9.27 -3.98 11.62
CA SER A 128 10.41 -4.82 12.02
C SER A 128 10.12 -5.54 13.33
N ALA A 129 10.89 -6.60 13.59
CA ALA A 129 10.84 -7.39 14.82
C ALA A 129 9.46 -8.01 15.11
N ILE A 130 8.78 -8.51 14.06
CA ILE A 130 7.45 -9.12 14.22
C ILE A 130 7.51 -10.35 15.14
N ASP A 131 8.60 -11.10 15.08
CA ASP A 131 8.93 -12.21 15.97
C ASP A 131 9.01 -11.76 17.43
N LEU A 132 9.81 -10.74 17.74
CA LEU A 132 9.99 -10.25 19.10
C LEU A 132 8.70 -9.68 19.69
N TYR A 133 7.91 -8.98 18.89
CA TYR A 133 6.67 -8.36 19.35
C TYR A 133 5.48 -9.32 19.45
N THR A 134 5.47 -10.43 18.70
CA THR A 134 4.42 -11.44 18.80
C THR A 134 4.71 -12.51 19.87
N ALA A 135 5.98 -12.74 20.21
CA ALA A 135 6.39 -13.73 21.21
C ALA A 135 5.70 -13.59 22.59
N PRO A 136 5.51 -12.39 23.17
CA PRO A 136 4.79 -12.25 24.45
C PRO A 136 3.35 -12.74 24.39
N PHE A 137 2.64 -12.52 23.27
CA PHE A 137 1.28 -13.01 23.08
C PHE A 137 1.25 -14.54 22.96
N ILE A 138 2.18 -15.11 22.20
CA ILE A 138 2.33 -16.57 22.05
C ILE A 138 2.53 -17.23 23.42
N ARG A 139 3.44 -16.67 24.24
CA ARG A 139 3.71 -17.16 25.60
C ARG A 139 2.51 -16.99 26.52
N HIS A 140 1.87 -15.81 26.51
CA HIS A 140 0.71 -15.50 27.34
C HIS A 140 -0.46 -16.44 27.06
N ASP A 141 -0.76 -16.66 25.79
CA ASP A 141 -1.87 -17.49 25.33
C ASP A 141 -1.53 -19.00 25.37
N LYS A 142 -0.28 -19.36 25.70
CA LYS A 142 0.24 -20.74 25.73
C LYS A 142 0.00 -21.49 24.40
N LEU A 143 0.22 -20.80 23.28
CA LEU A 143 -0.08 -21.34 21.95
C LEU A 143 0.94 -22.39 21.52
N ASP A 144 0.45 -23.45 20.90
CA ASP A 144 1.31 -24.43 20.24
C ASP A 144 1.74 -23.95 18.84
N TYR A 145 2.67 -24.68 18.22
CA TYR A 145 3.16 -24.36 16.89
C TYR A 145 2.05 -24.34 15.83
N ARG A 146 1.04 -25.21 15.94
CA ARG A 146 -0.04 -25.30 14.95
C ARG A 146 -0.89 -24.04 14.97
N THR A 147 -1.25 -23.55 16.15
CA THR A 147 -2.01 -22.31 16.30
C THR A 147 -1.20 -21.10 15.85
N VAL A 148 0.08 -21.01 16.22
CA VAL A 148 0.94 -19.90 15.74
C VAL A 148 1.04 -19.90 14.22
N LYS A 149 1.34 -21.07 13.61
CA LYS A 149 1.38 -21.21 12.15
C LYS A 149 0.08 -20.79 11.50
N GLN A 150 -1.07 -21.14 12.09
CA GLN A 150 -2.38 -20.76 11.55
C GLN A 150 -2.59 -19.24 11.55
N GLU A 151 -2.20 -18.53 12.61
CA GLU A 151 -2.33 -17.07 12.70
C GLU A 151 -1.45 -16.35 11.68
N PHE A 152 -0.21 -16.80 11.48
CA PHE A 152 0.67 -16.23 10.46
C PHE A 152 0.26 -16.63 9.04
N GLN A 153 -0.28 -17.83 8.82
CA GLN A 153 -0.87 -18.24 7.55
C GLN A 153 -2.05 -17.33 7.19
N LYS A 154 -2.93 -17.05 8.16
CA LYS A 154 -4.04 -16.11 7.99
C LYS A 154 -3.51 -14.73 7.59
N MET A 155 -2.51 -14.21 8.30
CA MET A 155 -1.87 -12.93 7.96
C MET A 155 -1.33 -12.91 6.53
N PHE A 156 -0.65 -13.99 6.12
CA PHE A 156 -0.10 -14.09 4.78
C PHE A 156 -1.19 -14.01 3.71
N PHE A 157 -2.28 -14.77 3.84
CA PHE A 157 -3.37 -14.71 2.86
C PHE A 157 -4.08 -13.36 2.86
N GLU A 158 -4.38 -12.82 4.05
CA GLU A 158 -5.07 -11.54 4.19
C GLU A 158 -4.32 -10.39 3.52
N LEU A 159 -2.99 -10.32 3.70
CA LEU A 159 -2.16 -9.28 3.08
C LEU A 159 -1.98 -9.45 1.57
N ASN A 160 -2.24 -10.65 1.03
CA ASN A 160 -2.18 -10.93 -0.40
C ASN A 160 -3.53 -10.71 -1.11
N TYR A 161 -4.63 -10.47 -0.39
CA TYR A 161 -5.87 -10.08 -1.05
C TYR A 161 -5.75 -8.68 -1.69
N PRO A 162 -6.39 -8.47 -2.86
CA PRO A 162 -6.22 -7.26 -3.65
C PRO A 162 -7.03 -6.08 -3.08
N THR A 163 -6.43 -5.32 -2.16
CA THR A 163 -7.09 -4.23 -1.44
C THR A 163 -6.74 -2.82 -1.94
N ARG A 164 -5.72 -2.66 -2.78
CA ARG A 164 -5.33 -1.38 -3.39
C ARG A 164 -5.98 -1.15 -4.75
N LEU A 165 -5.89 0.10 -5.21
CA LEU A 165 -6.35 0.53 -6.52
C LEU A 165 -5.83 -0.39 -7.64
N GLY A 166 -6.74 -0.79 -8.52
CA GLY A 166 -6.46 -1.73 -9.61
C GLY A 166 -6.29 -3.19 -9.19
N TYR A 167 -6.91 -3.57 -8.07
CA TYR A 167 -6.84 -4.91 -7.49
C TYR A 167 -5.41 -5.39 -7.23
N GLN A 168 -4.59 -4.51 -6.69
CA GLN A 168 -3.26 -4.85 -6.23
C GLN A 168 -3.30 -5.21 -4.74
N SER A 169 -2.48 -6.19 -4.33
CA SER A 169 -2.23 -6.43 -2.91
C SER A 169 -1.41 -5.27 -2.31
N ALA A 170 -1.50 -5.08 -1.00
CA ALA A 170 -0.67 -4.09 -0.33
C ALA A 170 0.81 -4.54 -0.37
N PHE A 171 1.72 -3.66 -0.79
CA PHE A 171 3.15 -3.96 -0.72
C PHE A 171 3.60 -3.82 0.74
N THR A 172 3.76 -4.95 1.42
CA THR A 172 4.10 -5.00 2.85
C THR A 172 5.41 -5.72 3.10
N ASN A 173 6.16 -5.23 4.10
CA ASN A 173 7.40 -5.85 4.56
C ASN A 173 7.29 -6.13 6.06
N ALA A 174 7.57 -7.36 6.48
CA ALA A 174 7.69 -7.72 7.89
C ALA A 174 9.04 -8.39 8.11
N THR A 175 9.88 -7.79 8.95
CA THR A 175 11.23 -8.29 9.24
C THR A 175 11.22 -9.13 10.51
N LEU A 176 11.80 -10.33 10.43
CA LEU A 176 12.18 -11.14 11.59
C LEU A 176 13.58 -10.74 12.02
N MET A 177 13.81 -10.47 13.31
CA MET A 177 15.13 -10.07 13.78
C MET A 177 16.08 -11.24 14.01
N LEU A 178 15.57 -12.47 14.18
CA LEU A 178 16.34 -13.73 14.28
C LEU A 178 17.75 -13.52 14.87
N GLU A 179 17.85 -13.31 16.18
CA GLU A 179 19.14 -13.50 16.83
C GLU A 179 19.46 -15.00 16.77
N ALA A 180 20.52 -15.34 16.04
CA ALA A 180 21.17 -16.65 16.06
C ALA A 180 21.99 -16.81 17.34
#